data_AF-A0A948AYB5-F1
#
_entry.id   AF-A0A948AYB5-F1
#
_cell.length_a   1.000
_cell.length_b   1.000
_cell.length_c   1.000
_cell.angle_alpha   90.00
_cell.angle_beta   90.00
_cell.angle_gamma   90.00
#
_symmetry.space_group_name_H-M   'P 1'
#
loop_
_entity.id
_entity.type
_entity.pdbx_description
1 polymer ?
#
loop_
_entity_poly.entity_id
_entity_poly.type
_entity_poly.pdbx_seq_one_letter_code
_entity_poly.pdbx_strand_id
1 'polypeptide(L)' 'MSATAEKVVSEALSLPPALRAFVAEKLIESLDAPDAPPLSAKWKKEVLRRCAQVDRGAVKLRDAEAVFAKAYASLT' A
#
# COMPACT_ATOMS: atom_id res chain seq x y z
N MET A 1 -26.36 7.56 1.13
CA MET A 1 -25.62 6.29 1.34
C MET A 1 -26.41 5.47 2.36
N SER A 2 -25.95 4.31 2.81
CA SER A 2 -26.58 3.69 3.99
C SER A 2 -26.37 4.59 5.21
N ALA A 3 -27.40 4.77 6.04
CA ALA A 3 -27.30 5.56 7.28
C ALA A 3 -26.14 5.08 8.18
N THR A 4 -25.81 3.78 8.13
CA THR A 4 -24.67 3.21 8.85
C THR A 4 -23.33 3.71 8.32
N ALA A 5 -23.16 3.82 7.00
CA ALA A 5 -21.91 4.29 6.40
C ALA A 5 -21.66 5.77 6.70
N GLU A 6 -22.72 6.59 6.65
CA GLU A 6 -22.64 8.02 6.98
C GLU A 6 -22.26 8.24 8.45
N LYS A 7 -22.81 7.43 9.37
CA LYS A 7 -22.42 7.44 10.79
C LYS A 7 -20.95 7.08 11.00
N VAL A 8 -20.46 6.01 10.36
CA VAL A 8 -19.06 5.58 10.47
C VAL A 8 -18.10 6.68 9.98
N VAL A 9 -18.42 7.32 8.85
CA VAL A 9 -17.62 8.43 8.32
C VAL A 9 -17.61 9.61 9.30
N SER A 10 -18.78 10.00 9.82
CA SER A 10 -18.90 11.12 10.76
C SER A 10 -18.07 10.88 12.04
N GLU A 11 -18.19 9.69 12.63
CA GLU A 11 -17.43 9.31 13.83
C GLU A 11 -15.93 9.30 13.55
N ALA A 12 -15.47 8.71 12.43
CA ALA A 12 -14.06 8.69 12.06
C ALA A 12 -13.47 10.09 11.86
N LEU A 13 -14.24 11.01 11.26
CA LEU A 13 -13.81 12.40 11.04
C LEU A 13 -13.74 13.22 12.35
N SER A 14 -14.44 12.81 13.41
CA SER A 14 -14.35 13.44 14.73
C SER A 14 -13.09 13.05 15.51
N LEU A 15 -12.38 12.00 15.09
CA LEU A 15 -11.19 11.50 15.79
C LEU A 15 -9.97 12.43 15.62
N PRO A 16 -9.06 12.47 16.62
CA PRO A 16 -7.74 13.06 16.46
C PRO A 16 -6.97 12.47 15.27
N PRO A 17 -6.02 13.21 14.66
CA PRO A 17 -5.34 12.78 13.43
C PRO A 17 -4.74 11.37 13.47
N ALA A 18 -4.09 10.99 14.57
CA ALA A 18 -3.48 9.66 14.71
C ALA A 18 -4.51 8.53 14.70
N LEU A 19 -5.64 8.69 15.40
CA LEU A 19 -6.71 7.69 15.43
C LEU A 19 -7.47 7.64 14.10
N ARG A 20 -7.62 8.79 13.42
CA ARG A 20 -8.20 8.84 12.08
C ARG A 20 -7.32 8.10 11.06
N ALA A 21 -6.01 8.27 11.13
CA ALA A 21 -5.06 7.53 10.29
C ALA A 21 -5.16 6.01 10.53
N PHE A 22 -5.26 5.59 11.78
CA PHE A 22 -5.49 4.18 12.14
C PHE A 22 -6.81 3.64 11.54
N VAL A 23 -7.93 4.36 11.65
CA VAL A 23 -9.19 3.94 11.04
C VAL A 23 -9.07 3.86 9.52
N ALA A 24 -8.41 4.83 8.88
CA ALA A 24 -8.16 4.81 7.44
C ALA A 24 -7.35 3.58 7.02
N GLU A 25 -6.29 3.25 7.76
CA GLU A 25 -5.50 2.03 7.55
C GLU A 25 -6.37 0.77 7.63
N LYS A 26 -7.21 0.62 8.67
CA LYS A 26 -8.11 -0.54 8.80
C LYS A 26 -9.14 -0.65 7.69
N LEU A 27 -9.67 0.47 7.22
CA LEU A 27 -10.56 0.48 6.07
C LEU A 27 -9.83 0.07 4.79
N ILE A 28 -8.60 0.57 4.56
CA ILE A 28 -7.78 0.17 3.40
C ILE A 28 -7.45 -1.33 3.45
N GLU A 29 -6.96 -1.83 4.59
CA GLU A 29 -6.70 -3.26 4.79
C GLU A 29 -7.94 -4.12 4.50
N SER A 30 -9.14 -3.64 4.85
CA SER A 30 -10.38 -4.39 4.58
C SER A 30 -10.72 -4.50 3.09
N LEU A 31 -10.16 -3.62 2.25
CA LEU A 31 -10.30 -3.66 0.79
C LEU A 31 -9.33 -4.64 0.14
N ASP A 32 -8.24 -4.99 0.84
CA ASP A 32 -7.34 -6.05 0.41
C ASP A 32 -8.10 -7.38 0.54
N ALA A 33 -8.73 -7.78 -0.58
CA ALA A 33 -9.70 -8.86 -0.60
C ALA A 33 -9.09 -10.17 -0.05
N PRO A 34 -9.76 -10.83 0.93
CA PRO A 34 -9.42 -12.19 1.33
C PRO A 34 -9.42 -13.16 0.15
N ASP A 35 -10.23 -12.86 -0.87
CA ASP A 35 -10.44 -13.63 -2.09
C ASP A 35 -9.68 -13.06 -3.30
N ALA A 36 -8.63 -12.25 -3.08
CA ALA A 36 -7.81 -11.76 -4.17
C ALA A 36 -7.34 -12.96 -5.03
N PRO A 37 -7.59 -12.96 -6.34
CA PRO A 37 -7.22 -14.09 -7.18
C PRO A 37 -5.70 -14.30 -7.09
N PRO A 38 -5.23 -15.55 -7.09
CA PRO A 38 -3.80 -15.82 -7.02
C PRO A 38 -3.07 -15.08 -8.14
N LEU A 39 -1.87 -14.60 -7.84
CA LEU A 39 -1.02 -13.91 -8.83
C LEU A 39 -0.99 -14.69 -10.14
N SER A 40 -1.21 -13.97 -11.25
CA SER A 40 -1.17 -14.58 -12.58
C SER A 40 0.18 -15.21 -12.85
N ALA A 41 0.21 -16.26 -13.68
CA ALA A 41 1.47 -16.92 -14.06
C ALA A 41 2.50 -15.93 -14.64
N LYS A 42 2.03 -14.92 -15.37
CA LYS A 42 2.86 -13.83 -15.92
C LYS A 42 3.53 -13.02 -14.80
N TRP A 43 2.76 -12.63 -13.77
CA TRP A 43 3.30 -11.90 -12.63
C TRP A 43 4.25 -12.75 -11.79
N LYS A 44 3.91 -14.01 -11.54
CA LYS A 44 4.81 -14.96 -10.84
C LYS A 44 6.17 -15.07 -11.54
N LYS A 45 6.17 -15.24 -12.86
CA LYS A 45 7.40 -15.30 -13.67
C LYS A 45 8.20 -14.01 -13.58
N GLU A 46 7.54 -12.87 -13.65
CA GLU A 46 8.20 -11.56 -13.59
C GLU A 46 8.84 -11.29 -12.22
N VAL A 47 8.15 -11.61 -11.13
CA VAL A 47 8.69 -11.49 -9.76
C VAL A 47 9.95 -12.33 -9.61
N LEU A 48 9.90 -13.61 -9.95
CA LEU A 48 11.06 -14.51 -9.87
C LEU A 48 12.22 -14.00 -10.72
N ARG A 49 11.94 -13.53 -11.95
CA ARG A 49 12.95 -12.96 -12.84
C ARG A 49 13.62 -11.73 -12.24
N ARG A 50 12.86 -10.83 -11.61
CA ARG A 50 13.39 -9.61 -10.97
C ARG A 50 14.22 -9.93 -9.74
N CYS A 51 13.74 -10.82 -8.86
CA CYS A 51 14.52 -11.24 -7.69
C CYS A 51 15.86 -11.81 -8.12
N ALA A 52 15.87 -12.78 -9.05
CA ALA A 52 17.11 -13.36 -9.56
C ALA A 52 18.06 -12.32 -10.21
N GLN A 53 17.52 -11.29 -10.87
CA GLN A 53 18.32 -10.20 -11.42
C GLN A 53 18.97 -9.33 -10.35
N VAL A 54 18.26 -9.05 -9.26
CA VAL A 54 18.79 -8.32 -8.12
C VAL A 54 19.86 -9.14 -7.41
N ASP A 55 19.57 -10.41 -7.09
CA ASP A 55 20.46 -11.30 -6.34
C ASP A 55 21.80 -11.49 -7.05
N ARG A 56 21.79 -11.57 -8.38
CA ARG A 56 23.00 -11.72 -9.20
C ARG A 56 23.67 -10.38 -9.58
N GLY A 57 23.15 -9.25 -9.10
CA GLY A 57 23.68 -7.91 -9.42
C GLY A 57 23.54 -7.50 -10.89
N ALA A 58 22.61 -8.10 -11.65
CA ALA A 58 22.45 -7.83 -13.08
C ALA A 58 21.63 -6.57 -13.39
N VAL A 59 21.17 -5.84 -12.37
CA VAL A 59 20.39 -4.62 -12.51
C VAL A 59 20.95 -3.54 -11.59
N LYS A 60 20.91 -2.29 -12.06
CA LYS A 60 21.28 -1.14 -11.24
C LYS A 60 20.15 -0.88 -10.25
N LEU A 61 20.46 -1.03 -8.96
CA LEU A 61 19.53 -0.68 -7.89
C LEU A 61 19.46 0.84 -7.69
N ARG A 62 18.37 1.28 -7.09
CA ARG A 62 18.21 2.66 -6.62
C ARG A 62 18.50 2.67 -5.13
N ASP A 63 19.23 3.68 -4.70
CA ASP A 63 19.46 3.91 -3.29
C ASP A 63 18.13 4.16 -2.55
N ALA A 64 17.93 3.44 -1.45
CA ALA A 64 16.66 3.45 -0.73
C ALA A 64 16.40 4.82 -0.09
N GLU A 65 17.42 5.43 0.51
CA GLU A 65 17.31 6.74 1.16
C GLU A 65 16.90 7.80 0.15
N ALA A 66 17.53 7.83 -1.03
CA ALA A 66 17.17 8.74 -2.11
C ALA A 66 15.73 8.51 -2.63
N VAL A 67 15.26 7.25 -2.69
CA VAL A 67 13.88 6.94 -3.09
C VAL A 67 12.88 7.46 -2.07
N PHE A 68 13.09 7.21 -0.78
CA PHE A 68 12.21 7.66 0.29
C PHE A 68 12.20 9.19 0.43
N ALA A 69 13.37 9.83 0.38
CA ALA A 69 13.47 11.30 0.41
C ALA A 69 12.64 11.95 -0.70
N LYS A 70 12.71 11.41 -1.93
CA LYS A 70 11.89 11.88 -3.05
C LYS A 70 10.39 11.68 -2.81
N ALA A 71 10.00 10.53 -2.24
CA ALA A 71 8.59 10.24 -1.95
C ALA A 71 8.03 11.21 -0.89
N TYR A 72 8.74 11.43 0.21
CA TYR A 72 8.31 12.36 1.26
C TYR A 72 8.23 13.80 0.77
N ALA A 73 9.19 14.25 -0.05
CA ALA A 73 9.15 15.58 -0.65
C ALA A 73 7.94 15.81 -1.59
N SER A 74 7.29 14.75 -2.07
CA SER A 74 6.08 14.86 -2.89
C SER A 74 4.77 14.98 -2.09
N LEU A 75 4.84 14.85 -0.77
CA LEU A 75 3.69 14.96 0.14
C LEU A 75 3.51 16.39 0.71
N THR A 76 4.44 17.30 0.41
CA THR A 76 4.46 18.71 0.83
C THR A 76 4.32 19.63 -0.36
#